data_AF-A0A8R7PLU5-F1
#
_entry.id   AF-A0A8R7PLU5-F1
#
_cell.length_a   1.000
_cell.length_b   1.000
_cell.length_c   1.000
_cell.angle_alpha   90.00
_cell.angle_beta   90.00
_cell.angle_gamma   90.00
#
_symmetry.space_group_name_H-M   'P 1'
#
loop_
_entity.id
_entity.type
_entity.pdbx_description
1 polymer ?
#
loop_
_entity_poly.entity_id
_entity_poly.type
_entity_poly.pdbx_seq_one_letter_code
_entity_poly.pdbx_strand_id
1 'polypeptide(L)'
;MAVMLELHRNKFLSFGLLNSSIITLLHKKECSLEVADFRPINLIHGAVKIFAKVLAVRLAPLLPALVSQVQSAFISRRSIHENFKFVHNTARVFAQEESLVGVDEN
;
A
#
# COMPACT_ATOMS: atom_id res chain seq x y z
N MET A 1 -0.44 21.76 16.12
CA MET A 1 -1.66 22.21 15.41
C MET A 1 -1.45 23.49 14.60
N ALA A 2 -0.49 24.36 14.94
CA ALA A 2 -0.21 25.61 14.23
C ALA A 2 0.16 25.44 12.73
N VAL A 3 1.01 24.45 12.38
CA VAL A 3 1.44 24.24 10.98
C VAL A 3 0.29 23.84 10.04
N MET A 4 -0.66 23.03 10.52
CA MET A 4 -1.84 22.61 9.74
C MET A 4 -2.84 23.76 9.56
N LEU A 5 -2.96 24.64 10.56
CA LEU A 5 -3.75 25.88 10.46
C LEU A 5 -3.10 26.86 9.46
N GLU A 6 -1.78 27.00 9.48
CA GLU A 6 -1.08 27.90 8.54
C GLU A 6 -1.14 27.39 7.10
N LEU A 7 -1.19 26.06 6.90
CA LEU A 7 -1.44 25.41 5.62
C LEU A 7 -2.88 25.69 5.12
N HIS A 8 -3.88 25.55 5.99
CA HIS A 8 -5.28 25.86 5.65
C HIS A 8 -5.49 27.34 5.32
N ARG A 9 -4.70 28.23 5.94
CA ARG A 9 -4.76 29.68 5.72
C ARG A 9 -4.02 30.16 4.47
N ASN A 10 -3.48 29.25 3.66
CA ASN A 10 -2.94 29.53 2.31
C ASN A 10 -1.87 30.64 2.24
N LYS A 11 -1.09 30.82 3.31
CA LYS A 11 -0.08 31.88 3.42
C LYS A 11 1.29 31.55 2.82
N PHE A 12 1.48 30.33 2.31
CA PHE A 12 2.68 29.98 1.56
C PHE A 12 2.51 30.47 0.12
N LEU A 13 3.00 31.68 -0.16
CA LEU A 13 3.15 32.21 -1.50
C LEU A 13 3.94 31.20 -2.37
N SER A 14 3.29 30.72 -3.43
CA SER A 14 3.81 29.86 -4.51
C SER A 14 4.10 28.38 -4.17
N PHE A 15 3.03 27.58 -4.06
CA PHE A 15 3.09 26.11 -4.20
C PHE A 15 3.43 25.63 -5.63
N GLY A 16 3.58 26.54 -6.60
CA GLY A 16 3.81 26.16 -8.00
C GLY A 16 5.06 25.31 -8.19
N LEU A 17 6.13 25.60 -7.44
CA LEU A 17 7.35 24.78 -7.44
C LEU A 17 7.22 23.50 -6.63
N LEU A 18 6.34 23.43 -5.62
CA LEU A 18 6.11 22.21 -4.83
C LEU A 18 5.33 21.15 -5.60
N ASN A 19 4.59 21.56 -6.63
CA ASN A 19 3.86 20.67 -7.54
C ASN A 19 4.75 20.13 -8.68
N SER A 20 6.02 20.53 -8.77
CA SER A 20 6.98 19.95 -9.71
C SER A 20 7.67 18.73 -9.10
N SER A 21 8.02 17.76 -9.94
CA SER A 21 8.73 16.55 -9.53
C SER A 21 9.60 16.02 -10.66
N ILE A 22 10.64 15.27 -10.28
CA ILE A 22 11.55 14.62 -11.23
C ILE A 22 11.18 13.14 -11.30
N ILE A 23 10.98 12.61 -12.50
CA ILE A 23 10.79 11.17 -12.72
C ILE A 23 12.14 10.55 -13.05
N THR A 24 12.56 9.56 -12.26
CA THR A 24 13.79 8.78 -12.50
C THR A 24 13.42 7.33 -12.71
N LEU A 25 14.09 6.66 -13.65
CA LEU A 25 13.87 5.26 -13.97
C LEU A 25 14.88 4.38 -13.22
N LEU A 26 14.40 3.46 -12.38
CA LEU A 26 15.23 2.44 -11.76
C LEU A 26 15.12 1.12 -12.53
N HIS A 27 16.24 0.45 -12.77
CA HIS A 27 16.27 -0.88 -13.38
C HIS A 27 15.65 -1.93 -12.43
N LYS A 28 14.79 -2.80 -12.96
CA LYS A 28 14.23 -3.95 -12.21
C LYS A 28 15.13 -5.19 -12.26
N LYS A 29 15.90 -5.35 -13.34
CA LYS A 29 16.77 -6.51 -13.62
C LYS A 29 18.07 -6.06 -14.29
N GLU A 30 19.13 -6.86 -14.17
CA GLU A 30 20.37 -6.64 -14.92
C GLU A 30 20.10 -6.71 -16.43
N CYS A 31 20.73 -5.82 -17.20
CA CYS A 31 20.50 -5.68 -18.65
C CYS A 31 19.03 -5.38 -19.03
N SER A 32 18.47 -4.29 -18.49
CA SER A 32 17.15 -3.80 -18.90
C SER A 32 17.20 -3.19 -20.31
N LEU A 33 16.38 -3.71 -21.24
CA LEU A 33 16.34 -3.26 -22.63
C LEU A 33 15.00 -2.61 -22.99
N GLU A 34 13.92 -3.01 -22.31
CA GLU A 34 12.57 -2.54 -22.59
C GLU A 34 12.08 -1.55 -21.53
N VAL A 35 11.17 -0.64 -21.89
CA VAL A 35 10.58 0.32 -20.95
C VAL A 35 9.90 -0.38 -19.76
N ALA A 36 9.34 -1.58 -19.97
CA ALA A 36 8.72 -2.38 -18.91
C ALA A 36 9.72 -2.87 -17.84
N ASP A 37 11.01 -2.93 -18.16
CA ASP A 37 12.07 -3.33 -17.23
C ASP A 37 12.47 -2.22 -16.27
N PHE A 38 11.96 -1.01 -16.46
CA PHE A 38 12.19 0.11 -15.57
C PHE A 38 11.02 0.32 -14.61
N ARG A 39 11.34 0.74 -13.39
CA ARG A 39 10.39 1.22 -12.39
C ARG A 39 10.53 2.74 -12.34
N PRO A 40 9.54 3.52 -12.82
CA PRO A 40 9.54 4.95 -12.63
C PRO A 40 9.37 5.27 -11.15
N ILE A 41 10.23 6.13 -10.61
CA ILE A 41 10.12 6.70 -9.28
C ILE A 41 9.92 8.19 -9.42
N ASN A 42 8.89 8.69 -8.75
CA ASN A 42 8.60 10.10 -8.69
C ASN A 42 9.32 10.75 -7.49
N LEU A 43 10.27 11.63 -7.77
CA LEU A 43 11.01 12.41 -6.78
C LEU A 43 10.31 13.76 -6.56
N ILE A 44 9.44 13.77 -5.56
CA ILE A 44 8.74 14.97 -5.08
C ILE A 44 9.52 15.67 -3.96
N HIS A 45 9.20 16.95 -3.73
CA HIS A 45 9.75 17.76 -2.65
C HIS A 45 9.55 17.15 -1.26
N GLY A 46 10.57 17.27 -0.42
CA GLY A 46 10.57 16.71 0.94
C GLY A 46 9.45 17.26 1.84
N ALA A 47 9.09 18.54 1.67
CA ALA A 47 7.98 19.16 2.40
C ALA A 47 6.67 18.39 2.20
N VAL A 48 6.34 18.04 0.95
CA VAL A 48 5.13 17.26 0.61
C VAL A 48 5.18 15.87 1.26
N LYS A 49 6.37 15.22 1.30
CA LYS A 49 6.56 13.94 1.98
C LYS A 49 6.32 14.02 3.49
N ILE A 50 6.75 15.11 4.14
CA ILE A 50 6.51 15.35 5.57
C ILE A 50 5.01 15.50 5.83
N PHE A 51 4.30 16.29 5.02
CA PHE A 51 2.85 16.43 5.13
C PHE A 51 2.13 15.09 4.94
N ALA A 52 2.49 14.33 3.91
CA ALA A 52 1.94 13.00 3.68
C ALA A 52 2.18 12.04 4.86
N LYS A 53 3.39 12.09 5.47
CA LYS A 53 3.71 11.28 6.65
C LYS A 53 2.87 11.67 7.86
N VAL A 54 2.67 12.96 8.12
CA VAL A 54 1.82 13.45 9.21
C VAL A 54 0.39 12.93 9.05
N LEU A 55 -0.15 12.99 7.83
CA LEU A 55 -1.49 12.47 7.54
C LEU A 55 -1.56 10.95 7.73
N ALA A 56 -0.59 10.21 7.20
CA ALA A 56 -0.52 8.76 7.34
C ALA A 56 -0.44 8.31 8.81
N VAL A 57 0.35 8.98 9.63
CA VAL A 57 0.46 8.69 11.07
C VAL A 57 -0.86 8.94 11.80
N ARG A 58 -1.60 9.99 11.43
CA ARG A 58 -2.92 10.28 11.99
C ARG A 58 -3.98 9.27 11.54
N LEU A 59 -3.88 8.75 10.32
CA LEU A 59 -4.81 7.77 9.76
C LEU A 59 -4.55 6.35 10.28
N ALA A 60 -3.30 6.02 10.59
CA ALA A 60 -2.87 4.69 11.03
C ALA A 60 -3.77 4.02 12.11
N PRO A 61 -4.19 4.68 13.20
CA PRO A 61 -5.06 4.06 14.21
C PRO A 61 -6.49 3.79 13.72
N LEU A 62 -6.95 4.48 12.67
CA LEU A 62 -8.29 4.32 12.11
C LEU A 62 -8.35 3.23 11.02
N LEU A 63 -7.21 2.89 10.41
CA LEU A 63 -7.14 1.90 9.33
C LEU A 63 -7.81 0.56 9.67
N PRO A 64 -7.65 -0.05 10.87
CA PRO A 64 -8.26 -1.35 11.17
C PRO A 64 -9.79 -1.37 11.06
N ALA A 65 -10.44 -0.22 11.25
CA ALA A 65 -11.90 -0.08 11.12
C ALA A 65 -12.34 0.28 9.71
N LEU A 66 -11.46 0.86 8.89
CA LEU A 66 -11.77 1.32 7.53
C LEU A 66 -11.51 0.26 6.46
N VAL A 67 -10.64 -0.71 6.73
CA VAL A 67 -10.20 -1.69 5.74
C VAL A 67 -10.53 -3.12 6.16
N SER A 68 -10.81 -3.98 5.18
CA SER A 68 -11.07 -5.40 5.41
C SER A 68 -9.92 -6.09 6.16
N GLN A 69 -10.25 -7.13 6.94
CA GLN A 69 -9.25 -7.98 7.60
C GLN A 69 -8.33 -8.71 6.60
N VAL A 70 -8.80 -8.95 5.37
CA VAL A 70 -8.03 -9.59 4.30
C VAL A 70 -6.93 -8.66 3.76
N GLN A 71 -6.98 -7.36 4.03
CA GLN A 71 -5.90 -6.46 3.68
C GLN A 71 -4.80 -6.53 4.74
N SER A 72 -3.73 -7.27 4.48
CA SER A 72 -2.58 -7.37 5.38
C SER A 72 -1.46 -6.35 5.08
N ALA A 73 -1.45 -5.77 3.89
CA ALA A 73 -0.41 -4.84 3.48
C ALA A 73 -0.62 -3.43 4.07
N PHE A 74 0.48 -2.78 4.44
CA PHE A 74 0.55 -1.37 4.88
C PHE A 74 -0.29 -1.00 6.13
N ILE A 75 -0.67 -1.99 6.93
CA ILE A 75 -1.39 -1.80 8.20
C ILE A 75 -0.51 -2.30 9.34
N SER A 76 -0.42 -1.52 10.40
CA SER A 76 0.38 -1.89 11.57
C SER A 76 -0.11 -3.22 12.15
N ARG A 77 0.83 -4.09 12.53
CA ARG A 77 0.58 -5.42 13.15
C ARG A 77 -0.10 -6.46 12.25
N ARG A 78 -0.30 -6.19 10.96
CA ARG A 78 -0.70 -7.22 9.99
C ARG A 78 0.50 -7.66 9.16
N SER A 79 0.51 -8.93 8.77
CA SER A 79 1.61 -9.53 8.00
C SER A 79 1.10 -10.30 6.80
N ILE A 80 1.87 -10.30 5.71
CA ILE A 80 1.56 -11.10 4.51
C ILE A 80 1.38 -12.60 4.82
N HIS A 81 2.03 -13.08 5.89
CA HIS A 81 1.90 -14.46 6.37
C HIS A 81 0.47 -14.80 6.81
N GLU A 82 -0.30 -13.84 7.32
CA GLU A 82 -1.68 -14.05 7.73
C GLU A 82 -2.55 -14.36 6.51
N ASN A 83 -2.38 -13.62 5.43
CA ASN A 83 -3.06 -13.89 4.16
C ASN A 83 -2.66 -15.24 3.57
N PHE A 84 -1.38 -15.61 3.62
CA PHE A 84 -0.94 -16.92 3.14
C PHE A 84 -1.61 -18.05 3.93
N LYS A 85 -1.63 -17.96 5.27
CA LYS A 85 -2.31 -18.94 6.12
C LYS A 85 -3.80 -19.01 5.84
N PHE A 86 -4.45 -17.86 5.66
CA PHE A 86 -5.87 -17.80 5.32
C PHE A 86 -6.19 -18.56 4.04
N VAL A 87 -5.46 -18.28 2.95
CA VAL A 87 -5.64 -18.96 1.67
C VAL A 87 -5.30 -20.45 1.77
N HIS A 88 -4.21 -20.82 2.43
CA HIS A 88 -3.80 -22.21 2.58
C HIS A 88 -4.84 -23.05 3.35
N ASN A 89 -5.35 -22.53 4.46
CA ASN A 89 -6.38 -23.22 5.25
C ASN A 89 -7.69 -23.32 4.46
N THR A 90 -8.06 -22.27 3.75
CA THR A 90 -9.28 -22.26 2.92
C THR A 90 -9.20 -23.33 1.82
N ALA A 91 -8.08 -23.41 1.10
CA ALA A 91 -7.86 -24.45 0.09
C ALA A 91 -7.91 -25.87 0.67
N ARG A 92 -7.40 -26.08 1.90
CA ARG A 92 -7.48 -27.37 2.58
C ARG A 92 -8.90 -27.78 2.93
N VAL A 93 -9.73 -26.85 3.40
CA VAL A 93 -11.15 -27.13 3.73
C VAL A 93 -11.90 -27.54 2.45
N PHE A 94 -11.73 -26.80 1.36
CA PHE A 94 -12.36 -27.15 0.08
C PHE A 94 -11.91 -28.52 -0.46
N ALA A 95 -10.62 -28.85 -0.36
CA ALA A 95 -10.12 -30.17 -0.77
C ALA A 95 -10.66 -31.33 0.10
N GLN A 96 -10.97 -31.06 1.37
CA GLN A 96 -11.60 -32.04 2.27
C GLN A 96 -13.09 -32.21 1.97
N GLU A 97 -13.80 -31.12 1.65
CA GLU A 97 -15.21 -31.17 1.25
C GLU A 97 -15.41 -31.93 -0.07
N GLU A 98 -14.56 -31.75 -1.08
CA GLU A 98 -14.60 -32.55 -2.31
C GLU A 98 -14.36 -34.05 -2.05
N SER A 99 -13.51 -34.38 -1.08
CA SER A 99 -13.27 -35.77 -0.68
C SER A 99 -14.42 -36.40 0.10
N LEU A 100 -15.31 -35.60 0.71
CA LEU A 100 -16.49 -36.08 1.43
C LEU A 100 -17.69 -36.26 0.49
N VAL A 101 -17.85 -35.40 -0.51
CA VAL A 101 -18.94 -35.50 -1.51
C VAL A 101 -18.74 -36.70 -2.45
N GLY A 102 -17.50 -37.11 -2.73
CA GLY A 102 -17.21 -38.31 -3.54
C GLY A 102 -17.47 -39.66 -2.86
N VAL A 103 -17.87 -39.69 -1.58
CA VAL A 103 -18.17 -40.93 -0.84
C VAL A 103 -19.67 -41.26 -0.83
N ASP A 104 -20.54 -40.29 -1.15
CA ASP A 104 -21.99 -40.47 -1.18
C ASP A 104 -22.54 -40.95 -2.55
N GLU A 105 -21.68 -41.18 -3.55
CA GLU A 105 -22.08 -41.66 -4.89
C GLU A 105 -21.78 -43.15 -5.19
N ASN A 106 -21.40 -43.97 -4.20
CA ASN A 106 -21.20 -45.42 -4.37
C ASN A 106 -22.09 -46.28 -3.47
#